data_AF-A0A7Y1YDC6-F1
#
_entry.id   AF-A0A7Y1YDC6-F1
#
_cell.length_a   1.000
_cell.length_b   1.000
_cell.length_c   1.000
_cell.angle_alpha   90.00
_cell.angle_beta   90.00
_cell.angle_gamma   90.00
#
_symmetry.space_group_name_H-M   'P 1'
#
loop_
_entity.id
_entity.type
_entity.pdbx_description
1 polymer ?
#
loop_
_entity_poly.entity_id
_entity_poly.type
_entity_poly.pdbx_seq_one_letter_code
_entity_poly.pdbx_strand_id
1 'polypeptide(L)'
;MSDLRSFNAKDGLAATGVDQSWLARVLPRIDTGTIQVREAPGWFMRLWAKGIVAVAMPWGIYFTPAMMDRYESGAEPLRLGQLLVHELTHIEQVKRSGLLRHTVTYVFDYLKGRLARKGHWDSYGAIRHEIEARSVAKLVMAGPR
;
A
#
# COMPACT_ATOMS: atom_id res chain seq x y z
N MET A 1 -11.84 24.66 5.46
CA MET A 1 -11.03 23.43 5.27
C MET A 1 -11.94 22.44 4.57
N SER A 2 -11.65 22.05 3.32
CA SER A 2 -12.43 20.97 2.69
C SER A 2 -12.24 19.70 3.51
N ASP A 3 -13.34 18.98 3.77
CA ASP A 3 -13.26 17.62 4.28
C ASP A 3 -12.47 16.77 3.27
N LEU A 4 -11.38 16.18 3.73
CA LEU A 4 -10.60 15.27 2.90
C LEU A 4 -11.41 13.99 2.69
N ARG A 5 -11.49 13.54 1.44
CA ARG A 5 -12.20 12.32 1.06
C ARG A 5 -11.62 11.10 1.76
N SER A 6 -12.49 10.15 2.12
CA SER A 6 -12.05 8.89 2.73
C SER A 6 -13.05 7.76 2.48
N PHE A 7 -12.55 6.53 2.56
CA PHE A 7 -13.35 5.30 2.51
C PHE A 7 -12.68 4.19 3.32
N ASN A 8 -13.44 3.14 3.65
CA ASN A 8 -12.91 1.99 4.38
C ASN A 8 -12.16 1.04 3.44
N ALA A 9 -11.00 0.51 3.83
CA ALA A 9 -10.25 -0.43 3.00
C ALA A 9 -11.08 -1.66 2.61
N LYS A 10 -12.00 -2.11 3.48
CA LYS A 10 -12.96 -3.19 3.17
C LYS A 10 -13.84 -2.85 1.98
N ASP A 11 -14.41 -1.64 1.94
CA ASP A 11 -15.30 -1.18 0.88
C ASP A 11 -14.53 -1.02 -0.44
N GLY A 12 -13.34 -0.43 -0.36
CA GLY A 12 -12.44 -0.30 -1.51
C GLY A 12 -12.08 -1.66 -2.12
N LEU A 13 -11.78 -2.66 -1.29
CA LEU A 13 -11.50 -4.01 -1.77
C LEU A 13 -12.73 -4.73 -2.31
N ALA A 14 -13.90 -4.54 -1.70
CA ALA A 14 -15.16 -5.13 -2.20
C ALA A 14 -15.49 -4.65 -3.62
N ALA A 15 -15.21 -3.39 -3.94
CA ALA A 15 -15.36 -2.83 -5.29
C ALA A 15 -14.43 -3.45 -6.35
N THR A 16 -13.41 -4.22 -5.93
CA THR A 16 -12.38 -4.76 -6.82
C THR A 16 -12.51 -6.26 -7.07
N GLY A 17 -13.47 -6.92 -6.41
CA GLY A 17 -13.68 -8.36 -6.51
C GLY A 17 -12.67 -9.21 -5.75
N VAL A 18 -11.85 -8.60 -4.88
CA VAL A 18 -10.91 -9.34 -4.01
C VAL A 18 -11.68 -10.22 -3.03
N ASP A 19 -11.31 -11.51 -2.99
CA ASP A 19 -11.81 -12.44 -1.98
C ASP A 19 -11.28 -12.05 -0.59
N GLN A 20 -12.17 -11.50 0.24
CA GLN A 20 -11.86 -11.04 1.59
C GLN A 20 -11.45 -12.20 2.52
N SER A 21 -11.98 -13.40 2.33
CA SER A 21 -11.63 -14.58 3.13
C SER A 21 -10.22 -15.08 2.79
N TRP A 22 -9.82 -14.97 1.51
CA TRP A 22 -8.47 -15.28 1.08
C TRP A 22 -7.48 -14.21 1.55
N LEU A 23 -7.83 -12.93 1.39
CA LEU A 23 -7.05 -11.82 1.92
C LEU A 23 -6.76 -11.99 3.42
N ALA A 24 -7.78 -12.30 4.22
CA ALA A 24 -7.63 -12.50 5.67
C ALA A 24 -6.70 -13.68 6.03
N ARG A 25 -6.61 -14.71 5.16
CA ARG A 25 -5.66 -15.82 5.34
C ARG A 25 -4.23 -15.41 5.01
N VAL A 26 -4.05 -14.58 3.97
CA VAL A 26 -2.72 -14.13 3.51
C VAL A 26 -2.17 -13.00 4.39
N LEU A 27 -3.03 -12.10 4.87
CA LEU A 27 -2.71 -10.94 5.72
C LEU A 27 -3.44 -11.03 7.07
N PRO A 28 -3.06 -11.98 7.96
CA PRO A 28 -3.88 -12.34 9.12
C PRO A 28 -3.90 -11.29 10.25
N ARG A 29 -3.03 -10.27 10.25
CA ARG A 29 -3.06 -9.18 11.24
C ARG A 29 -3.78 -7.95 10.72
N ILE A 30 -4.34 -8.03 9.52
CA ILE A 30 -5.11 -6.95 8.91
C ILE A 30 -6.59 -7.14 9.17
N ASP A 31 -7.20 -6.13 9.79
CA ASP A 31 -8.64 -5.95 9.81
C ASP A 31 -8.97 -4.80 8.86
N THR A 32 -9.41 -5.15 7.65
CA THR A 32 -9.72 -4.17 6.60
C THR A 32 -10.84 -3.23 7.01
N GLY A 33 -11.73 -3.65 7.91
CA GLY A 33 -12.82 -2.83 8.45
C GLY A 33 -12.37 -1.70 9.36
N THR A 34 -11.13 -1.74 9.85
CA THR A 34 -10.58 -0.68 10.74
C THR A 34 -9.63 0.27 10.02
N ILE A 35 -9.18 -0.09 8.83
CA ILE A 35 -8.18 0.68 8.08
C ILE A 35 -8.89 1.66 7.16
N GLN A 36 -8.63 2.95 7.37
CA GLN A 36 -9.16 4.02 6.54
C GLN A 36 -8.19 4.33 5.41
N VAL A 37 -8.74 4.50 4.21
CA VAL A 37 -8.05 5.07 3.05
C VAL A 37 -8.48 6.53 2.94
N ARG A 38 -7.53 7.44 2.89
CA ARG A 38 -7.79 8.88 2.92
C ARG A 38 -7.07 9.58 1.78
N GLU A 39 -7.63 10.67 1.31
CA GLU A 39 -6.88 11.60 0.47
C GLU A 39 -5.71 12.21 1.26
N ALA A 40 -4.53 12.19 0.67
CA ALA A 40 -3.32 12.75 1.25
C ALA A 40 -3.36 14.28 1.17
N PRO A 41 -3.20 15.00 2.30
CA PRO A 41 -3.14 16.45 2.25
C PRO A 41 -1.88 16.90 1.49
N GLY A 42 -1.98 18.03 0.77
CA GLY A 42 -0.91 18.52 -0.09
C GLY A 42 0.45 18.72 0.59
N TRP A 43 0.46 19.11 1.87
CA TRP A 43 1.70 19.24 2.64
C TRP A 43 2.38 17.88 2.90
N PHE A 44 1.61 16.81 3.06
CA PHE A 44 2.12 15.46 3.32
C PHE A 44 2.69 14.86 2.05
N MET A 45 2.04 15.06 0.90
CA MET A 45 2.55 14.62 -0.41
C MET A 45 3.88 15.26 -0.80
N ARG A 46 4.21 16.46 -0.27
CA ARG A 46 5.53 17.09 -0.50
C ARG A 46 6.70 16.28 0.05
N LEU A 47 6.44 15.35 0.98
CA LEU A 47 7.43 14.44 1.54
C LEU A 47 7.63 13.18 0.70
N TRP A 48 6.77 12.94 -0.29
CA TRP A 48 6.78 11.72 -1.08
C TRP A 48 7.77 11.83 -2.24
N ALA A 49 8.40 10.72 -2.61
CA ALA A 49 9.16 10.66 -3.84
C ALA A 49 8.24 10.87 -5.05
N LYS A 50 8.75 11.50 -6.11
CA LYS A 50 7.99 11.70 -7.36
C LYS A 50 7.49 10.35 -7.87
N GLY A 51 6.21 10.26 -8.24
CA GLY A 51 5.60 9.04 -8.78
C GLY A 51 4.96 8.10 -7.75
N ILE A 52 5.10 8.37 -6.44
CA ILE A 52 4.36 7.67 -5.40
C ILE A 52 2.89 8.11 -5.44
N VAL A 53 1.99 7.13 -5.53
CA VAL A 53 0.53 7.36 -5.64
C VAL A 53 -0.24 7.03 -4.36
N ALA A 54 0.38 6.26 -3.47
CA ALA A 54 -0.15 5.89 -2.17
C ALA A 54 0.98 5.67 -1.15
N VAL A 55 0.65 5.83 0.14
CA VAL A 55 1.54 5.53 1.27
C VAL A 55 0.75 4.87 2.40
N ALA A 56 1.22 3.70 2.84
CA ALA A 56 0.75 3.04 4.05
C ALA A 56 1.39 3.63 5.33
N MET A 57 0.55 3.92 6.31
CA MET A 57 0.93 4.25 7.68
C MET A 57 0.32 3.21 8.63
N PRO A 58 0.84 3.03 9.86
CA PRO A 58 0.32 2.03 10.81
C PRO A 58 -1.18 2.15 11.12
N TRP A 59 -1.76 3.33 10.91
CA TRP A 59 -3.15 3.67 11.21
C TRP A 59 -4.03 3.89 9.96
N GLY A 60 -3.49 3.78 8.74
CA GLY A 60 -4.27 4.08 7.54
C GLY A 60 -3.45 4.16 6.27
N ILE A 61 -4.15 4.27 5.14
CA ILE A 61 -3.56 4.39 3.81
C ILE A 61 -3.90 5.79 3.27
N TYR A 62 -2.92 6.43 2.63
CA TYR A 62 -3.11 7.75 2.04
C TYR A 62 -2.91 7.69 0.54
N PHE A 63 -3.86 8.19 -0.22
CA PHE A 63 -3.84 8.23 -1.69
C PHE A 63 -3.66 9.66 -2.19
N THR A 64 -3.00 9.82 -3.33
CA THR A 64 -3.05 11.10 -4.06
C THR A 64 -4.49 11.46 -4.47
N PRO A 65 -4.83 12.76 -4.62
CA PRO A 65 -6.16 13.18 -5.10
C PRO A 65 -6.56 12.49 -6.41
N ALA A 66 -5.65 12.38 -7.37
CA ALA A 66 -5.90 11.72 -8.65
C ALA A 66 -6.23 10.22 -8.50
N MET A 67 -5.65 9.52 -7.52
CA MET A 67 -6.01 8.13 -7.23
C MET A 67 -7.39 8.04 -6.57
N MET A 68 -7.75 9.04 -5.77
CA MET A 68 -9.08 9.14 -5.17
C MET A 68 -10.17 9.39 -6.21
N ASP A 69 -9.90 10.28 -7.18
CA ASP A 69 -10.79 10.52 -8.33
C ASP A 69 -11.03 9.23 -9.15
N ARG A 70 -9.99 8.41 -9.33
CA ARG A 70 -10.10 7.11 -10.02
C ARG A 70 -10.97 6.11 -9.25
N TYR A 71 -10.82 6.08 -7.92
CA TYR A 71 -11.68 5.25 -7.07
C TYR A 71 -13.16 5.66 -7.20
N GLU A 72 -13.46 6.95 -7.04
CA GLU A 72 -14.84 7.46 -7.09
C GLU A 72 -15.51 7.26 -8.45
N SER A 73 -14.74 7.33 -9.53
CA SER A 73 -15.23 7.02 -10.88
C SER A 73 -15.37 5.53 -11.17
N GLY A 74 -14.92 4.64 -10.27
CA GLY A 74 -14.88 3.20 -10.48
C GLY A 74 -13.89 2.76 -11.56
N ALA A 75 -12.92 3.62 -11.91
CA ALA A 75 -11.95 3.35 -12.96
C ALA A 75 -10.87 2.37 -12.49
N GLU A 76 -10.46 1.45 -13.36
CA GLU A 76 -9.37 0.49 -13.13
C GLU A 76 -9.50 -0.32 -11.81
N PRO A 77 -10.63 -0.99 -11.52
CA PRO A 77 -10.86 -1.66 -10.23
C PRO A 77 -9.78 -2.70 -9.90
N LEU A 78 -9.27 -3.44 -10.88
CA LEU A 78 -8.18 -4.40 -10.66
C LEU A 78 -6.89 -3.72 -10.17
N ARG A 79 -6.57 -2.53 -10.71
CA ARG A 79 -5.37 -1.78 -10.31
C ARG A 79 -5.53 -1.19 -8.92
N LEU A 80 -6.73 -0.71 -8.59
CA LEU A 80 -7.07 -0.29 -7.23
C LEU A 80 -6.90 -1.44 -6.23
N GLY A 81 -7.46 -2.62 -6.54
CA GLY A 81 -7.35 -3.80 -5.69
C GLY A 81 -5.89 -4.19 -5.45
N GLN A 82 -5.10 -4.23 -6.53
CA GLN A 82 -3.67 -4.51 -6.44
C GLN A 82 -2.93 -3.49 -5.56
N LEU A 83 -3.24 -2.19 -5.69
CA LEU A 83 -2.63 -1.15 -4.88
C LEU A 83 -3.05 -1.26 -3.40
N LEU A 84 -4.34 -1.45 -3.12
CA LEU A 84 -4.83 -1.61 -1.74
C LEU A 84 -4.18 -2.81 -1.06
N VAL A 85 -4.09 -3.97 -1.71
CA VAL A 85 -3.43 -5.14 -1.13
C VAL A 85 -1.93 -4.87 -0.90
N HIS A 86 -1.27 -4.16 -1.81
CA HIS A 86 0.12 -3.75 -1.64
C HIS A 86 0.30 -2.90 -0.37
N GLU A 87 -0.48 -1.84 -0.21
CA GLU A 87 -0.42 -0.96 0.96
C GLU A 87 -0.80 -1.70 2.27
N LEU A 88 -1.81 -2.56 2.24
CA LEU A 88 -2.18 -3.40 3.39
C LEU A 88 -1.05 -4.37 3.78
N THR A 89 -0.26 -4.83 2.81
CA THR A 89 0.90 -5.68 3.10
C THR A 89 1.96 -4.92 3.87
N HIS A 90 2.16 -3.62 3.62
CA HIS A 90 3.06 -2.81 4.45
C HIS A 90 2.58 -2.69 5.89
N ILE A 91 1.26 -2.53 6.10
CA ILE A 91 0.68 -2.52 7.43
C ILE A 91 0.88 -3.88 8.11
N GLU A 92 0.69 -5.01 7.40
CA GLU A 92 0.94 -6.36 7.92
C GLU A 92 2.42 -6.52 8.32
N GLN A 93 3.34 -6.06 7.48
CA GLN A 93 4.78 -6.11 7.74
C GLN A 93 5.14 -5.32 9.02
N VAL A 94 4.56 -4.13 9.20
CA VAL A 94 4.73 -3.33 10.43
C VAL A 94 4.13 -4.05 11.63
N LYS A 95 2.92 -4.61 11.53
CA LYS A 95 2.30 -5.37 12.63
C LYS A 95 3.07 -6.64 12.98
N ARG A 96 3.69 -7.30 12.00
CA ARG A 96 4.49 -8.52 12.16
C ARG A 96 5.85 -8.26 12.80
N SER A 97 6.52 -7.16 12.44
CA SER A 97 7.93 -6.92 12.79
C SER A 97 8.17 -5.74 13.74
N GLY A 98 7.17 -4.89 13.93
CA GLY A 98 7.29 -3.61 14.61
C GLY A 98 7.79 -2.50 13.68
N LEU A 99 7.32 -1.27 13.91
CA LEU A 99 7.63 -0.11 13.07
C LEU A 99 9.14 0.14 12.93
N LEU A 100 9.87 0.08 14.05
CA LEU A 100 11.31 0.34 14.04
C LEU A 100 12.08 -0.64 13.15
N ARG A 101 11.81 -1.95 13.31
CA ARG A 101 12.49 -2.99 12.52
C ARG A 101 12.13 -2.91 11.05
N HIS A 102 10.87 -2.63 10.75
CA HIS A 102 10.40 -2.41 9.38
C HIS A 102 11.16 -1.25 8.73
N THR A 103 11.17 -0.07 9.36
CA THR A 103 11.86 1.12 8.86
C THR A 103 13.36 0.90 8.69
N VAL A 104 14.04 0.31 9.68
CA VAL A 104 15.48 0.04 9.58
C VAL A 104 15.81 -0.87 8.40
N THR A 105 15.03 -1.94 8.22
CA THR A 105 15.23 -2.88 7.11
C THR A 105 14.98 -2.19 5.77
N TYR A 106 13.92 -1.39 5.69
CA TYR A 106 13.54 -0.64 4.49
C TYR A 106 14.64 0.34 4.06
N VAL A 107 15.12 1.16 5.00
CA VAL A 107 16.19 2.13 4.76
C VAL A 107 17.49 1.43 4.40
N PHE A 108 17.84 0.34 5.09
CA PHE A 108 19.05 -0.42 4.81
C PHE A 108 19.05 -1.01 3.39
N ASP A 109 17.96 -1.66 2.97
CA ASP A 109 17.83 -2.20 1.62
C ASP A 109 17.91 -1.11 0.55
N TYR A 110 17.25 0.03 0.78
CA TYR A 110 17.31 1.19 -0.10
C TYR A 110 18.74 1.72 -0.23
N LEU A 111 19.44 1.95 0.89
CA LEU A 111 20.82 2.43 0.91
C LEU A 111 21.77 1.44 0.24
N LYS A 112 21.59 0.13 0.45
CA LYS A 112 22.37 -0.90 -0.23
C LYS A 112 22.18 -0.82 -1.75
N GLY A 113 20.97 -0.59 -2.23
CA GLY A 113 20.69 -0.35 -3.66
C GLY A 113 21.42 0.89 -4.19
N ARG A 114 21.34 1.99 -3.45
CA ARG A 114 22.01 3.25 -3.81
C ARG A 114 23.54 3.14 -3.82
N LEU A 115 24.13 2.43 -2.86
CA LEU A 115 25.56 2.15 -2.79
C LEU A 115 26.02 1.25 -3.96
N ALA A 116 25.16 0.38 -4.45
CA ALA A 116 25.37 -0.38 -5.69
C ALA A 116 25.14 0.45 -6.97
N ARG A 117 25.08 1.79 -6.87
CA ARG A 117 24.83 2.74 -7.97
C ARG A 117 23.52 2.54 -8.74
N LYS A 118 22.55 1.83 -8.16
CA LYS A 118 21.21 1.71 -8.76
C LYS A 118 20.48 3.05 -8.73
N GLY A 119 19.65 3.31 -9.73
CA GLY A 119 18.73 4.44 -9.73
C GLY A 119 17.78 4.40 -8.53
N HIS A 120 17.06 5.50 -8.28
CA HIS A 120 16.06 5.55 -7.20
C HIS A 120 15.04 4.41 -7.32
N TRP A 121 14.46 4.25 -8.50
CA TRP A 121 13.45 3.23 -8.79
C TRP A 121 13.97 1.80 -8.71
N ASP A 122 15.19 1.56 -9.20
CA ASP A 122 15.82 0.24 -9.12
C ASP A 122 16.20 -0.12 -7.67
N SER A 123 16.57 0.88 -6.87
CA SER A 123 16.85 0.69 -5.45
C SER A 123 15.56 0.40 -4.69
N TYR A 124 14.52 1.19 -4.92
CA TYR A 124 13.18 1.02 -4.35
C TYR A 124 12.60 -0.36 -4.69
N GLY A 125 12.62 -0.72 -5.97
CA GLY A 125 12.12 -2.00 -6.46
C GLY A 125 12.92 -3.22 -6.00
N ALA A 126 14.11 -3.03 -5.42
CA ALA A 126 14.92 -4.11 -4.85
C ALA A 126 14.70 -4.30 -3.34
N ILE A 127 13.94 -3.42 -2.68
CA ILE A 127 13.65 -3.54 -1.25
C ILE A 127 12.83 -4.82 -1.01
N ARG A 128 13.23 -5.63 -0.03
CA ARG A 128 12.58 -6.92 0.23
C ARG A 128 11.11 -6.77 0.56
N HIS A 129 10.76 -5.75 1.34
CA HIS A 129 9.39 -5.44 1.70
C HIS A 129 8.53 -5.03 0.48
N GLU A 130 9.10 -4.31 -0.49
CA GLU A 130 8.44 -3.94 -1.75
C GLU A 130 8.23 -5.13 -2.68
N ILE A 131 9.18 -6.09 -2.68
CA ILE A 131 9.07 -7.34 -3.43
C ILE A 131 7.97 -8.22 -2.83
N GLU A 132 7.95 -8.37 -1.49
CA GLU A 132 6.91 -9.11 -0.77
C GLU A 132 5.53 -8.48 -1.05
N ALA A 133 5.38 -7.17 -0.88
CA ALA A 133 4.11 -6.47 -1.11
C ALA A 133 3.58 -6.66 -2.54
N ARG A 134 4.44 -6.57 -3.56
CA ARG A 134 4.04 -6.87 -4.96
C ARG A 134 3.67 -8.33 -5.18
N SER A 135 4.38 -9.25 -4.54
CA SER A 135 4.12 -10.69 -4.68
C SER A 135 2.81 -11.09 -4.01
N VAL A 136 2.55 -10.57 -2.81
CA VAL A 136 1.31 -10.76 -2.07
C VAL A 136 0.13 -10.15 -2.82
N ALA A 137 0.26 -8.93 -3.35
CA ALA A 137 -0.77 -8.33 -4.17
C ALA A 137 -1.13 -9.23 -5.36
N LYS A 138 -0.15 -9.75 -6.10
CA LYS A 138 -0.41 -10.70 -7.20
C LYS A 138 -1.10 -11.99 -6.72
N LEU A 139 -0.65 -12.55 -5.60
CA LEU A 139 -1.22 -13.78 -5.02
C LEU A 139 -2.69 -13.60 -4.62
N VAL A 140 -3.01 -12.49 -3.95
CA VAL A 140 -4.38 -12.20 -3.50
C VAL A 140 -5.28 -11.91 -4.69
N MET A 141 -4.82 -11.12 -5.65
CA MET A 141 -5.60 -10.81 -6.85
C MET A 141 -5.87 -12.05 -7.72
N ALA A 142 -5.01 -13.07 -7.66
CA ALA A 142 -5.23 -14.35 -8.34
C ALA A 142 -6.28 -15.24 -7.64
N GLY A 143 -6.62 -14.95 -6.38
CA GLY A 143 -7.56 -15.75 -5.58
C GLY A 143 -6.97 -17.07 -5.05
N PRO A 144 -7.77 -17.85 -4.30
CA PRO A 144 -7.41 -19.21 -3.90
C PRO A 144 -7.29 -20.11 -5.14
N ARG A 145 -6.34 -21.04 -5.12
CA ARG A 145 -6.20 -22.10 -6.14
C ARG A 145 -6.98 -23.34 -5.75
#